data_AF-A0AAJ4EKL9-F1
#
_entry.id   AF-A0AAJ4EKL9-F1
#
_cell.length_a   1.000
_cell.length_b   1.000
_cell.length_c   1.000
_cell.angle_alpha   90.00
_cell.angle_beta   90.00
_cell.angle_gamma   90.00
#
_symmetry.space_group_name_H-M   'P 1'
#
loop_
_entity.id
_entity.type
_entity.pdbx_description
1 polymer ?
#
loop_
_entity_poly.entity_id
_entity_poly.type
_entity_poly.pdbx_seq_one_letter_code
_entity_poly.pdbx_strand_id
1 'polypeptide(L)'
;MKKMEKTMDNNKIINNEITKKIDFNIKKIKEIKEDKFSTNEIIGIANKYDVVDYHNDITDYKSFENDLKNGKTVPVFLSHNHEKILGVADLENRKDGLWAKIKIYTNTNYGKETYEIAKQMQKDNRPMQLSIGYRILKSEPTEINGQVVRYLKQIEVDEISLVPLGANPQSKIQEIKNIKGEKNMEKVNLKELNDKIIDSNNELEEKKEQLENMELKKNNLSNKELQEQKELLTAIKKLNEEITETQKIRNEYLEKNIKNIENGNSTILQTLRGTEQMEIKTIYNQKDILDTREYKNAWLKNMQRQQLTPQEAKFLQVGTNPTGNEDASPLVPTTIWKNILNEIKLTSNLINEVTILEHRGKLDIAYEKDSTAAKFVTEGEEIKGSTGSDSIKFDGHIIATSLEFSETTRFMTIEDFEAFVIRVITNRIKEGIEQSLATGTGKGQPTGILSDTSIKSVKIKELNYDAIIEMIKSLKLGYSNGAKFVMNNETFWTIQNIKDKNDRPIWNHNISSDGVTNKILGYDVVLTDTYPTFSKTNKNNCISFGKLNTYYVNFQEPLTLRYSEHIGIKKLLHTYVGAAILDGKVVEKNAFVNFQPE
;
A
#
# COMPACT_ATOMS: atom_id res chain seq x y z
N MET A 1 35.75 59.62 -43.44
CA MET A 1 35.66 59.97 -42.00
C MET A 1 34.35 59.57 -41.34
N LYS A 2 33.16 60.00 -41.82
CA LYS A 2 31.85 59.67 -41.20
C LYS A 2 31.46 58.18 -41.06
N LYS A 3 32.11 57.26 -41.79
CA LYS A 3 31.87 55.80 -41.67
C LYS A 3 32.77 55.11 -40.63
N MET A 4 33.85 55.75 -40.17
CA MET A 4 34.74 55.23 -39.12
C MET A 4 34.31 55.68 -37.71
N GLU A 5 33.72 56.88 -37.59
CA GLU A 5 33.15 57.37 -36.33
C GLU A 5 31.94 56.52 -35.89
N LYS A 6 31.08 56.10 -36.83
CA LYS A 6 29.92 55.25 -36.52
C LYS A 6 30.29 53.85 -36.02
N THR A 7 31.43 53.29 -36.44
CA THR A 7 31.92 51.97 -35.98
C THR A 7 32.66 52.06 -34.66
N MET A 8 33.35 53.18 -34.38
CA MET A 8 33.94 53.43 -33.06
C MET A 8 32.88 53.73 -32.00
N ASP A 9 31.81 54.47 -32.33
CA ASP A 9 30.71 54.70 -31.40
C ASP A 9 29.91 53.43 -31.13
N ASN A 10 29.64 52.59 -32.14
CA ASN A 10 28.98 51.30 -31.90
C ASN A 10 29.84 50.35 -31.06
N ASN A 11 31.18 50.30 -31.23
CA ASN A 11 32.04 49.48 -30.37
C ASN A 11 32.20 50.04 -28.94
N LYS A 12 32.13 51.37 -28.75
CA LYS A 12 32.06 51.98 -27.42
C LYS A 12 30.72 51.71 -26.73
N ILE A 13 29.61 51.71 -27.47
CA ILE A 13 28.27 51.40 -26.96
C ILE A 13 28.18 49.92 -26.60
N ILE A 14 28.69 49.01 -27.44
CA ILE A 14 28.69 47.57 -27.18
C ILE A 14 29.59 47.21 -25.98
N ASN A 15 30.77 47.82 -25.83
CA ASN A 15 31.63 47.58 -24.66
C ASN A 15 31.09 48.21 -23.36
N ASN A 16 30.33 49.31 -23.43
CA ASN A 16 29.64 49.87 -22.27
C ASN A 16 28.36 49.11 -21.89
N GLU A 17 27.76 48.34 -22.80
CA GLU A 17 26.63 47.46 -22.48
C GLU A 17 27.07 46.14 -21.82
N ILE A 18 28.24 45.61 -22.18
CA ILE A 18 28.82 44.40 -21.56
C ILE A 18 29.31 44.67 -20.12
N THR A 19 29.57 45.94 -19.76
CA THR A 19 30.00 46.34 -18.41
C THR A 19 28.89 46.93 -17.53
N LYS A 20 27.64 47.01 -18.02
CA LYS A 20 26.51 47.34 -17.16
C LYS A 20 26.20 46.17 -16.24
N LYS A 21 26.51 46.32 -14.94
CA LYS A 21 25.96 45.50 -13.87
C LYS A 21 24.45 45.39 -14.08
N ILE A 22 23.96 44.18 -14.30
CA ILE A 22 22.52 43.90 -14.19
C ILE A 22 22.21 43.95 -12.69
N ASP A 23 21.82 45.12 -12.20
CA ASP A 23 21.25 45.25 -10.86
C ASP A 23 19.88 44.57 -10.85
N PHE A 24 19.81 43.37 -10.27
CA PHE A 24 18.55 42.69 -10.01
C PHE A 24 17.80 43.40 -8.86
N ASN A 25 17.13 44.52 -9.18
CA ASN A 25 16.10 45.07 -8.30
C ASN A 25 14.82 44.23 -8.47
N ILE A 26 14.70 43.18 -7.65
CA ILE A 26 13.51 42.34 -7.59
C ILE A 26 12.33 43.18 -7.07
N LYS A 27 11.38 43.52 -7.96
CA LYS A 27 10.07 44.05 -7.57
C LYS A 27 9.33 42.98 -6.75
N LYS A 28 8.99 43.32 -5.50
CA LYS A 28 8.14 42.57 -4.54
C LYS A 28 7.54 41.28 -5.13
N ILE A 29 8.21 40.17 -4.87
CA ILE A 29 7.64 38.83 -5.05
C ILE A 29 6.51 38.72 -4.03
N LYS A 30 5.31 38.32 -4.47
CA LYS A 30 4.19 37.97 -3.57
C LYS A 30 4.74 37.02 -2.50
N GLU A 31 4.53 37.31 -1.22
CA GLU A 31 4.82 36.39 -0.11
C GLU A 31 4.20 35.02 -0.42
N ILE A 32 5.02 34.13 -0.97
CA ILE A 32 4.83 32.70 -0.85
C ILE A 32 5.18 32.48 0.61
N LYS A 33 4.19 32.05 1.41
CA LYS A 33 4.41 31.62 2.79
C LYS A 33 5.69 30.79 2.82
N GLU A 34 6.68 31.22 3.59
CA GLU A 34 7.90 30.46 3.82
C GLU A 34 7.49 29.08 4.36
N ASP A 35 7.38 28.10 3.46
CA ASP A 35 7.58 26.73 3.86
C ASP A 35 8.96 26.70 4.52
N LYS A 36 9.05 26.13 5.72
CA LYS A 36 10.30 26.00 6.47
C LYS A 36 11.26 25.11 5.69
N PHE A 37 11.96 25.68 4.72
CA PHE A 37 13.00 25.00 3.94
C PHE A 37 14.19 24.75 4.86
N SER A 38 14.68 23.50 4.88
CA SER A 38 15.94 23.17 5.54
C SER A 38 17.10 23.70 4.73
N THR A 39 17.69 24.81 5.15
CA THR A 39 18.90 25.34 4.50
C THR A 39 20.11 24.59 5.06
N ASN A 40 20.70 23.74 4.22
CA ASN A 40 21.96 23.08 4.51
C ASN A 40 23.11 24.07 4.23
N GLU A 41 23.95 24.33 5.23
CA GLU A 41 25.03 25.31 5.16
C GLU A 41 26.40 24.62 5.18
N ILE A 42 27.32 25.05 4.30
CA ILE A 42 28.73 24.69 4.35
C ILE A 42 29.54 25.96 4.65
N ILE A 43 30.38 25.91 5.67
CA ILE A 43 31.24 27.01 6.08
C ILE A 43 32.69 26.57 5.96
N GLY A 44 33.51 27.38 5.29
CA GLY A 44 34.92 27.08 5.11
C GLY A 44 35.75 28.28 4.71
N ILE A 45 37.06 28.08 4.73
CA ILE A 45 38.03 29.03 4.20
C ILE A 45 38.13 28.78 2.70
N ALA A 46 37.64 29.73 1.91
CA ALA A 46 37.67 29.70 0.46
C ALA A 46 39.06 30.03 -0.09
N ASN A 47 39.77 30.96 0.56
CA ASN A 47 41.13 31.31 0.19
C ASN A 47 41.93 31.74 1.43
N LYS A 48 43.07 31.10 1.68
CA LYS A 48 43.92 31.41 2.84
C LYS A 48 44.93 32.50 2.45
N TYR A 49 45.08 33.51 3.32
CA TYR A 49 46.03 34.60 3.06
C TYR A 49 47.47 34.19 3.27
N ASP A 50 48.35 34.88 2.55
CA ASP A 50 49.80 34.70 2.59
C ASP A 50 50.27 33.27 2.22
N VAL A 51 49.43 32.56 1.47
CA VAL A 51 49.72 31.24 0.91
C VAL A 51 49.83 31.36 -0.59
N VAL A 52 50.94 30.86 -1.15
CA VAL A 52 51.11 30.72 -2.59
C VAL A 52 50.23 29.59 -3.08
N ASP A 53 49.30 29.89 -3.99
CA ASP A 53 48.39 28.92 -4.57
C ASP A 53 49.04 28.14 -5.73
N TYR A 54 48.35 27.13 -6.26
CA TYR A 54 48.88 26.31 -7.36
C TYR A 54 49.05 27.06 -8.70
N HIS A 55 48.56 28.30 -8.81
CA HIS A 55 48.76 29.18 -9.95
C HIS A 55 49.87 30.20 -9.73
N ASN A 56 50.63 30.06 -8.62
CA ASN A 56 51.67 30.98 -8.17
C ASN A 56 51.13 32.38 -7.84
N ASP A 57 49.88 32.45 -7.36
CA ASP A 57 49.28 33.67 -6.86
C ASP A 57 49.34 33.75 -5.34
N ILE A 58 49.45 34.97 -4.82
CA ILE A 58 49.34 35.23 -3.38
C ILE A 58 48.38 36.38 -3.14
N THR A 59 47.53 36.22 -2.12
CA THR A 59 46.50 37.17 -1.72
C THR A 59 46.59 37.45 -0.23
N ASP A 60 46.16 38.65 0.17
CA ASP A 60 46.04 39.05 1.57
C ASP A 60 44.66 39.67 1.86
N TYR A 61 44.48 40.21 3.05
CA TYR A 61 43.24 40.87 3.45
C TYR A 61 42.84 42.03 2.51
N LYS A 62 43.80 42.82 2.03
CA LYS A 62 43.57 44.00 1.18
C LYS A 62 43.16 43.59 -0.23
N SER A 63 43.58 42.42 -0.70
CA SER A 63 43.19 41.86 -1.99
C SER A 63 41.67 41.85 -2.21
N PHE A 64 40.89 41.67 -1.15
CA PHE A 64 39.42 41.53 -1.20
C PHE A 64 38.65 42.71 -0.57
N GLU A 65 39.34 43.66 0.06
CA GLU A 65 38.73 44.73 0.87
C GLU A 65 37.73 45.58 0.06
N ASN A 66 38.09 45.93 -1.18
CA ASN A 66 37.22 46.72 -2.06
C ASN A 66 35.99 45.95 -2.53
N ASP A 67 36.14 44.66 -2.82
CA ASP A 67 35.08 43.82 -3.37
C ASP A 67 34.01 43.47 -2.31
N LEU A 68 34.43 43.30 -1.05
CA LEU A 68 33.57 42.85 0.04
C LEU A 68 33.03 43.98 0.93
N LYS A 69 33.32 45.25 0.60
CA LYS A 69 32.99 46.42 1.43
C LYS A 69 31.50 46.53 1.83
N ASN A 70 30.60 45.99 1.01
CA ASN A 70 29.15 46.01 1.25
C ASN A 70 28.54 44.61 1.51
N GLY A 71 29.38 43.60 1.78
CA GLY A 71 28.99 42.20 1.72
C GLY A 71 28.80 41.74 0.27
N LYS A 72 29.15 40.48 0.00
CA LYS A 72 29.05 39.92 -1.35
C LYS A 72 28.52 38.50 -1.30
N THR A 73 27.51 38.24 -2.11
CA THR A 73 26.97 36.90 -2.35
C THR A 73 27.29 36.49 -3.77
N VAL A 74 27.89 35.32 -3.95
CA VAL A 74 28.28 34.78 -5.27
C VAL A 74 27.64 33.41 -5.51
N PRO A 75 27.40 33.01 -6.77
CA PRO A 75 26.93 31.67 -7.08
C PRO A 75 27.96 30.61 -6.67
N VAL A 76 27.46 29.43 -6.33
CA VAL A 76 28.28 28.25 -6.06
C VAL A 76 28.10 27.19 -7.12
N PHE A 77 29.20 26.67 -7.64
CA PHE A 77 29.21 25.63 -8.66
C PHE A 77 29.90 24.35 -8.21
N LEU A 78 29.60 23.24 -8.89
CA LEU A 78 30.34 22.00 -8.75
C LEU A 78 31.50 21.97 -9.75
N SER A 79 32.73 21.86 -9.25
CA SER A 79 33.92 21.67 -10.09
C SER A 79 34.09 22.67 -11.24
N HIS A 80 33.84 23.96 -10.99
CA HIS A 80 33.93 25.05 -11.97
C HIS A 80 33.01 24.92 -13.19
N ASN A 81 32.00 24.04 -13.12
CA ASN A 81 31.03 23.89 -14.20
C ASN A 81 29.85 24.82 -13.97
N HIS A 82 29.75 25.88 -14.78
CA HIS A 82 28.72 26.91 -14.67
C HIS A 82 27.29 26.39 -14.96
N GLU A 83 27.14 25.19 -15.52
CA GLU A 83 25.85 24.53 -15.69
C GLU A 83 25.39 23.80 -14.41
N LYS A 84 26.31 23.54 -13.47
CA LYS A 84 26.07 22.78 -12.24
C LYS A 84 26.03 23.70 -11.02
N ILE A 85 24.96 24.50 -10.96
CA ILE A 85 24.71 25.42 -9.85
C ILE A 85 24.27 24.65 -8.60
N LEU A 86 24.96 24.88 -7.49
CA LEU A 86 24.70 24.25 -6.19
C LEU A 86 23.96 25.16 -5.21
N GLY A 87 24.12 26.48 -5.34
CA GLY A 87 23.59 27.43 -4.38
C GLY A 87 24.25 28.79 -4.45
N VAL A 88 24.29 29.47 -3.30
CA VAL A 88 24.89 30.80 -3.15
C VAL A 88 25.79 30.85 -1.92
N ALA A 89 26.88 31.63 -1.99
CA ALA A 89 27.84 31.81 -0.91
C ALA A 89 27.90 33.26 -0.48
N ASP A 90 27.64 33.52 0.80
CA ASP A 90 27.91 34.79 1.44
C ASP A 90 29.40 34.81 1.83
N LEU A 91 30.15 35.79 1.30
CA LEU A 91 31.59 35.92 1.51
C LEU A 91 31.91 36.88 2.64
N GLU A 92 32.90 36.51 3.46
CA GLU A 92 33.36 37.30 4.60
C GLU A 92 34.89 37.39 4.60
N ASN A 93 35.41 38.61 4.61
CA ASN A 93 36.84 38.86 4.71
C ASN A 93 37.27 38.82 6.19
N ARG A 94 37.96 37.77 6.61
CA ARG A 94 38.46 37.61 7.99
C ARG A 94 39.98 37.75 8.04
N LYS A 95 40.53 37.99 9.23
CA LYS A 95 41.98 38.18 9.42
C LYS A 95 42.84 37.04 8.89
N ASP A 96 42.29 35.83 8.85
CA ASP A 96 43.02 34.61 8.55
C ASP A 96 42.71 34.06 7.14
N GLY A 97 41.86 34.71 6.35
CA GLY A 97 41.50 34.28 5.00
C GLY A 97 40.13 34.80 4.54
N LEU A 98 39.80 34.53 3.29
CA LEU A 98 38.46 34.70 2.75
C LEU A 98 37.60 33.51 3.16
N TRP A 99 36.52 33.79 3.89
CA TRP A 99 35.55 32.78 4.32
C TRP A 99 34.32 32.79 3.43
N ALA A 100 33.76 31.62 3.19
CA ALA A 100 32.51 31.44 2.47
C ALA A 100 31.50 30.71 3.35
N LYS A 101 30.30 31.29 3.45
CA LYS A 101 29.11 30.68 4.04
C LYS A 101 28.16 30.29 2.91
N ILE A 102 28.19 29.02 2.54
CA ILE A 102 27.48 28.47 1.39
C ILE A 102 26.12 27.93 1.82
N LYS A 103 25.05 28.40 1.17
CA LYS A 103 23.71 27.82 1.27
C LYS A 103 23.49 26.92 0.05
N ILE A 104 23.44 25.61 0.28
CA ILE A 104 23.27 24.62 -0.79
C ILE A 104 21.78 24.30 -0.99
N TYR A 105 21.34 24.30 -2.25
CA TYR A 105 19.99 23.93 -2.66
C TYR A 105 19.85 22.41 -2.80
N THR A 106 19.62 21.73 -1.68
CA THR A 106 19.48 20.26 -1.63
C THR A 106 18.17 19.72 -2.20
N ASN A 107 17.31 20.58 -2.74
CA ASN A 107 16.16 20.20 -3.57
C ASN A 107 16.55 19.98 -5.04
N THR A 108 17.78 20.30 -5.44
CA THR A 108 18.34 19.97 -6.75
C THR A 108 19.16 18.68 -6.68
N ASN A 109 19.22 17.91 -7.77
CA ASN A 109 20.00 16.65 -7.80
C ASN A 109 21.48 16.92 -7.49
N TYR A 110 22.08 17.90 -8.16
CA TYR A 110 23.48 18.27 -7.92
C TYR A 110 23.73 18.81 -6.51
N GLY A 111 22.85 19.66 -5.98
CA GLY A 111 22.99 20.20 -4.63
C GLY A 111 22.88 19.12 -3.55
N LYS A 112 21.94 18.18 -3.71
CA LYS A 112 21.75 17.06 -2.79
C LYS A 112 22.95 16.10 -2.80
N GLU A 113 23.36 15.64 -3.98
CA GLU A 113 24.48 14.73 -4.14
C GLU A 113 25.77 15.35 -3.60
N THR A 114 26.04 16.60 -3.97
CA THR A 114 27.26 17.31 -3.57
C THR A 114 27.34 17.53 -2.05
N TYR A 115 26.22 17.88 -1.42
CA TYR A 115 26.15 18.05 0.04
C TYR A 115 26.44 16.74 0.79
N GLU A 116 25.86 15.63 0.34
CA GLU A 116 26.12 14.31 0.94
C GLU A 116 27.56 13.85 0.71
N ILE A 117 28.12 14.06 -0.49
CA ILE A 117 29.53 13.77 -0.77
C ILE A 117 30.44 14.58 0.15
N ALA A 118 30.20 15.89 0.30
CA ALA A 118 30.99 16.74 1.19
C ALA A 118 30.96 16.25 2.65
N LYS A 119 29.79 15.82 3.12
CA LYS A 119 29.60 15.24 4.46
C LYS A 119 30.35 13.93 4.65
N GLN A 120 30.34 13.06 3.64
CA GLN A 120 31.08 11.80 3.67
C GLN A 120 32.59 12.02 3.62
N MET A 121 33.07 12.89 2.73
CA MET A 121 34.50 13.19 2.65
C MET A 121 35.02 13.81 3.95
N GLN A 122 34.24 14.68 4.61
CA GLN A 122 34.56 15.18 5.94
C GLN A 122 34.63 14.06 6.98
N LYS A 123 33.69 13.11 6.97
CA LYS A 123 33.66 11.95 7.88
C LYS A 123 34.85 11.00 7.66
N ASP A 124 35.24 10.79 6.41
CA ASP A 124 36.36 9.92 6.02
C ASP A 124 37.72 10.63 6.14
N ASN A 125 37.73 11.84 6.71
CA ASN A 125 38.91 12.69 6.86
C ASN A 125 39.65 12.95 5.53
N ARG A 126 38.89 13.03 4.43
CA ARG A 126 39.38 13.36 3.10
C ARG A 126 39.02 14.82 2.76
N PRO A 127 39.94 15.61 2.19
CA PRO A 127 39.67 17.02 1.92
C PRO A 127 38.66 17.16 0.78
N MET A 128 37.53 17.82 1.05
CA MET A 128 36.90 18.68 0.06
C MET A 128 37.30 20.12 0.34
N GLN A 129 37.57 20.85 -0.72
CA GLN A 129 38.11 22.19 -0.70
C GLN A 129 37.18 23.16 -1.42
N LEU A 130 37.47 24.43 -1.21
CA LEU A 130 36.78 25.54 -1.84
C LEU A 130 37.77 26.19 -2.81
N SER A 131 37.28 26.48 -4.01
CA SER A 131 38.05 27.20 -5.02
C SER A 131 37.32 28.49 -5.36
N ILE A 132 38.07 29.57 -5.57
CA ILE A 132 37.52 30.87 -5.93
C ILE A 132 37.75 31.13 -7.42
N GLY A 133 36.71 31.58 -8.12
CA GLY A 133 36.85 32.19 -9.43
C GLY A 133 36.82 33.72 -9.27
N TYR A 134 37.77 34.41 -9.89
CA TYR A 134 37.92 35.86 -9.70
C TYR A 134 38.49 36.55 -10.94
N ARG A 135 38.24 37.86 -11.01
CA ARG A 135 38.87 38.78 -11.97
C ARG A 135 39.93 39.63 -11.29
N ILE A 136 41.06 39.80 -11.97
CA ILE A 136 42.19 40.58 -11.46
C ILE A 136 42.02 42.04 -11.87
N LEU A 137 41.98 42.95 -10.89
CA LEU A 137 41.96 44.40 -11.14
C LEU A 137 43.35 45.01 -11.04
N LYS A 138 44.17 44.54 -10.09
CA LYS A 138 45.54 45.00 -9.89
C LYS A 138 46.39 43.88 -9.32
N SER A 139 47.56 43.67 -9.91
CA SER A 139 48.56 42.70 -9.45
C SER A 139 49.97 43.20 -9.70
N GLU A 140 50.95 42.66 -8.99
CA GLU A 140 52.37 42.88 -9.26
C GLU A 140 53.18 41.61 -9.03
N PRO A 141 54.30 41.42 -9.73
CA PRO A 141 55.24 40.35 -9.40
C PRO A 141 55.90 40.65 -8.05
N THR A 142 56.07 39.62 -7.23
CA THR A 142 56.76 39.70 -5.93
C THR A 142 57.59 38.44 -5.75
N GLU A 143 58.74 38.55 -5.10
CA GLU A 143 59.59 37.40 -4.80
C GLU A 143 59.33 36.92 -3.38
N ILE A 144 58.95 35.64 -3.25
CA ILE A 144 58.72 34.99 -1.96
C ILE A 144 59.53 33.70 -1.97
N ASN A 145 60.43 33.55 -0.99
CA ASN A 145 61.30 32.38 -0.85
C ASN A 145 62.10 32.02 -2.12
N GLY A 146 62.56 33.01 -2.89
CA GLY A 146 63.32 32.80 -4.14
C GLY A 146 62.47 32.45 -5.38
N GLN A 147 61.15 32.45 -5.24
CA GLN A 147 60.21 32.21 -6.34
C GLN A 147 59.45 33.49 -6.68
N VAL A 148 59.39 33.83 -7.97
CA VAL A 148 58.57 34.94 -8.46
C VAL A 148 57.11 34.48 -8.48
N VAL A 149 56.29 35.12 -7.65
CA VAL A 149 54.84 34.90 -7.54
C VAL A 149 54.09 36.17 -7.91
N ARG A 150 52.82 36.05 -8.29
CA ARG A 150 51.97 37.20 -8.61
C ARG A 150 51.17 37.60 -7.37
N TYR A 151 51.51 38.74 -6.79
CA TYR A 151 50.76 39.33 -5.68
C TYR A 151 49.53 40.05 -6.21
N LEU A 152 48.36 39.55 -5.84
CA LEU A 152 47.05 40.03 -6.28
C LEU A 152 46.57 41.15 -5.36
N LYS A 153 46.96 42.39 -5.65
CA LYS A 153 46.63 43.58 -4.83
C LYS A 153 45.13 43.88 -4.74
N GLN A 154 44.39 43.62 -5.81
CA GLN A 154 42.95 43.88 -5.84
C GLN A 154 42.28 42.94 -6.84
N ILE A 155 41.29 42.19 -6.36
CA ILE A 155 40.53 41.22 -7.15
C ILE A 155 39.03 41.31 -6.84
N GLU A 156 38.21 40.87 -7.79
CA GLU A 156 36.76 40.69 -7.61
C GLU A 156 36.42 39.20 -7.71
N VAL A 157 35.78 38.64 -6.67
CA VAL A 157 35.38 37.22 -6.65
C VAL A 157 34.07 37.04 -7.39
N ASP A 158 34.04 36.26 -8.45
CA ASP A 158 32.83 36.04 -9.26
C ASP A 158 32.09 34.75 -8.85
N GLU A 159 32.80 33.74 -8.35
CA GLU A 159 32.20 32.45 -7.97
C GLU A 159 32.95 31.75 -6.84
N ILE A 160 32.26 30.81 -6.19
CA ILE A 160 32.87 29.75 -5.37
C ILE A 160 32.56 28.40 -6.01
N SER A 161 33.53 27.51 -6.05
CA SER A 161 33.34 26.14 -6.49
C SER A 161 33.68 25.15 -5.40
N LEU A 162 32.85 24.11 -5.24
CA LEU A 162 33.16 22.97 -4.39
C LEU A 162 33.97 21.96 -5.21
N VAL A 163 35.18 21.66 -4.75
CA VAL A 163 36.15 20.84 -5.49
C VAL A 163 36.85 19.85 -4.55
N PRO A 164 37.34 18.71 -5.07
CA PRO A 164 38.20 17.82 -4.29
C PRO A 164 39.53 18.48 -3.90
N LEU A 165 40.10 19.28 -4.80
CA LEU A 165 41.35 20.01 -4.62
C LEU A 165 41.17 21.45 -5.12
N GLY A 166 41.31 22.42 -4.22
CA GLY A 166 41.24 23.85 -4.51
C GLY A 166 42.59 24.39 -4.97
N ALA A 167 42.56 25.51 -5.71
CA ALA A 167 43.77 26.20 -6.14
C ALA A 167 44.62 26.63 -4.94
N ASN A 168 43.99 27.14 -3.87
CA ASN A 168 44.68 27.38 -2.61
C ASN A 168 44.78 26.07 -1.81
N PRO A 169 46.00 25.56 -1.55
CA PRO A 169 46.19 24.26 -0.89
C PRO A 169 45.72 24.24 0.57
N GLN A 170 45.57 25.41 1.20
CA GLN A 170 45.07 25.55 2.58
C GLN A 170 43.59 25.94 2.66
N SER A 171 42.88 25.99 1.53
CA SER A 171 41.42 26.04 1.53
C SER A 171 40.85 24.77 2.16
N LYS A 172 39.73 24.91 2.88
CA LYS A 172 39.08 23.76 3.52
C LYS A 172 37.64 24.06 3.91
N ILE A 173 36.82 23.03 3.83
CA ILE A 173 35.53 23.01 4.53
C ILE A 173 35.79 22.78 6.02
N GLN A 174 35.17 23.59 6.86
CA GLN A 174 35.37 23.56 8.30
C GLN A 174 34.14 23.03 9.04
N GLU A 175 32.96 23.47 8.63
CA GLU A 175 31.69 23.04 9.22
C GLU A 175 30.67 22.75 8.11
N ILE A 176 29.92 21.66 8.28
CA ILE A 176 28.75 21.33 7.46
C ILE A 176 27.57 21.28 8.44
N LYS A 177 26.69 22.29 8.37
CA LYS A 177 25.55 22.46 9.26
C LYS A 177 24.26 22.07 8.55
N ASN A 178 23.52 21.18 9.18
CA ASN A 178 22.13 20.95 8.83
C ASN A 178 21.26 21.90 9.66
N ILE A 179 20.76 22.99 9.07
CA ILE A 179 19.78 23.83 9.76
C ILE A 179 18.40 23.25 9.48
N LYS A 180 17.99 22.33 10.35
CA LYS A 180 16.58 22.14 10.70
C LYS A 180 16.44 22.51 12.17
N GLY A 181 15.24 22.92 12.57
CA GLY A 181 14.81 22.82 13.96
C GLY A 181 14.86 21.34 14.38
N GLU A 182 16.07 20.84 14.63
CA GLU A 182 16.33 19.54 15.20
C GLU A 182 16.28 19.72 16.71
N LYS A 183 15.17 19.28 17.31
CA LYS A 183 15.37 18.42 18.48
C LYS A 183 16.35 17.34 18.01
N ASN A 184 17.50 17.24 18.68
CA ASN A 184 18.38 16.08 18.55
C ASN A 184 17.51 14.83 18.66
N MET A 185 17.21 14.18 17.53
CA MET A 185 16.80 12.78 17.55
C MET A 185 18.07 11.98 17.75
N GLU A 186 18.55 11.99 19.00
CA GLU A 186 19.36 10.91 19.52
C GLU A 186 18.66 9.60 19.16
N LYS A 187 19.44 8.66 18.60
CA LYS A 187 19.10 7.25 18.35
C LYS A 187 17.61 6.95 18.55
N VAL A 188 16.79 7.20 17.53
CA VAL A 188 15.38 6.77 17.55
C VAL A 188 15.41 5.26 17.65
N ASN A 189 15.12 4.75 18.84
CA ASN A 189 15.03 3.32 19.09
C ASN A 189 13.73 2.85 18.44
N LEU A 190 13.84 2.29 17.24
CA LEU A 190 12.71 1.72 16.50
C LEU A 190 11.91 0.73 17.35
N LYS A 191 12.56 0.04 18.29
CA LYS A 191 11.91 -0.86 19.23
C LYS A 191 10.99 -0.09 20.18
N GLU A 192 11.48 0.97 20.83
CA GLU A 192 10.66 1.82 21.72
C GLU A 192 9.51 2.51 20.97
N LEU A 193 9.74 2.93 19.73
CA LEU A 193 8.69 3.56 18.92
C LEU A 193 7.60 2.55 18.52
N ASN A 194 7.99 1.32 18.20
CA ASN A 194 7.05 0.23 17.92
C ASN A 194 6.30 -0.23 19.17
N ASP A 195 7.00 -0.40 20.29
CA ASP A 195 6.41 -0.75 21.58
C ASP A 195 5.38 0.32 22.01
N LYS A 196 5.72 1.61 21.85
CA LYS A 196 4.79 2.72 22.13
C LYS A 196 3.55 2.69 21.23
N ILE A 197 3.69 2.35 19.95
CA ILE A 197 2.54 2.21 19.02
C ILE A 197 1.67 1.02 19.42
N ILE A 198 2.26 -0.10 19.85
CA ILE A 198 1.54 -1.29 20.30
C ILE A 198 0.76 -0.99 21.58
N ASP A 199 1.42 -0.40 22.58
CA ASP A 199 0.80 -0.04 23.86
C ASP A 199 -0.35 0.95 23.65
N SER A 200 -0.15 1.97 22.81
CA SER A 200 -1.19 2.96 22.49
C SER A 200 -2.37 2.35 21.73
N ASN A 201 -2.15 1.36 20.87
CA ASN A 201 -3.22 0.65 20.17
C ASN A 201 -4.01 -0.29 21.10
N ASN A 202 -3.33 -0.95 22.05
CA ASN A 202 -3.99 -1.76 23.06
C ASN A 202 -4.88 -0.89 23.95
N GLU A 203 -4.37 0.26 24.41
CA GLU A 203 -5.16 1.23 25.18
C GLU A 203 -6.34 1.80 24.36
N LEU A 204 -6.17 1.99 23.06
CA LEU A 204 -7.24 2.43 22.16
C LEU A 204 -8.37 1.41 22.08
N GLU A 205 -8.04 0.12 21.93
CA GLU A 205 -9.02 -0.96 21.85
C GLU A 205 -9.76 -1.13 23.18
N GLU A 206 -9.08 -1.08 24.33
CA GLU A 206 -9.72 -1.11 25.64
C GLU A 206 -10.73 0.04 25.82
N LYS A 207 -10.38 1.27 25.40
CA LYS A 207 -11.29 2.43 25.49
C LYS A 207 -12.47 2.33 24.50
N LYS A 208 -12.28 1.73 23.32
CA LYS A 208 -13.39 1.47 22.38
C LYS A 208 -14.34 0.41 22.91
N GLU A 209 -13.81 -0.65 23.51
CA GLU A 209 -14.62 -1.70 24.15
C GLU A 209 -15.43 -1.13 25.34
N GLN A 210 -14.83 -0.25 26.13
CA GLN A 210 -15.55 0.49 27.19
C GLN A 210 -16.68 1.36 26.62
N LEU A 211 -16.46 2.04 25.48
CA LEU A 211 -17.47 2.84 24.80
C LEU A 211 -18.61 1.95 24.26
N GLU A 212 -18.29 0.82 23.63
CA GLU A 212 -19.27 -0.12 23.09
C GLU A 212 -20.13 -0.76 24.19
N ASN A 213 -19.50 -1.15 25.31
CA ASN A 213 -20.20 -1.64 26.49
C ASN A 213 -21.11 -0.60 27.14
N MET A 214 -20.77 0.70 27.03
CA MET A 214 -21.66 1.79 27.44
C MET A 214 -22.81 2.00 26.44
N GLU A 215 -22.57 1.83 25.13
CA GLU A 215 -23.61 1.94 24.11
C GLU A 215 -24.63 0.79 24.15
N LEU A 216 -24.23 -0.41 24.55
CA LEU A 216 -25.12 -1.57 24.72
C LEU A 216 -26.11 -1.39 25.90
N LYS A 217 -25.82 -0.50 26.85
CA LYS A 217 -26.70 -0.14 27.99
C LYS A 217 -27.80 0.89 27.65
N LYS A 218 -28.02 1.16 26.35
CA LYS A 218 -28.80 2.27 25.74
C LYS A 218 -30.22 2.55 26.22
N ASN A 219 -30.79 1.81 27.16
CA ASN A 219 -32.20 1.95 27.51
C ASN A 219 -32.52 2.92 28.67
N ASN A 220 -31.54 3.58 29.31
CA ASN A 220 -31.72 4.81 30.12
C ASN A 220 -30.36 5.29 30.69
N LEU A 221 -29.65 6.22 30.03
CA LEU A 221 -28.43 6.83 30.60
C LEU A 221 -28.74 8.10 31.42
N SER A 222 -28.08 8.23 32.56
CA SER A 222 -28.02 9.43 33.39
C SER A 222 -27.16 10.52 32.72
N ASN A 223 -27.42 11.81 33.00
CA ASN A 223 -26.61 12.95 32.53
C ASN A 223 -25.11 12.80 32.85
N LYS A 224 -24.77 12.05 33.90
CA LYS A 224 -23.39 11.78 34.30
C LYS A 224 -22.70 10.79 33.35
N GLU A 225 -23.40 9.75 32.92
CA GLU A 225 -22.85 8.73 32.00
C GLU A 225 -22.64 9.30 30.59
N LEU A 226 -23.50 10.24 30.17
CA LEU A 226 -23.33 10.99 28.91
C LEU A 226 -22.08 11.88 28.92
N GLN A 227 -21.72 12.42 30.09
CA GLN A 227 -20.51 13.22 30.26
C GLN A 227 -19.25 12.33 30.21
N GLU A 228 -19.28 11.19 30.89
CA GLU A 228 -18.21 10.17 30.83
C GLU A 228 -18.00 9.65 29.40
N GLN A 229 -19.08 9.43 28.64
CA GLN A 229 -19.00 9.03 27.23
C GLN A 229 -18.30 10.09 26.36
N LYS A 230 -18.61 11.37 26.55
CA LYS A 230 -17.96 12.48 25.81
C LYS A 230 -16.49 12.58 26.14
N GLU A 231 -16.12 12.41 27.41
CA GLU A 231 -14.73 12.41 27.86
C GLU A 231 -13.95 11.24 27.24
N LEU A 232 -14.53 10.04 27.22
CA LEU A 232 -13.95 8.87 26.58
C LEU A 232 -13.75 9.07 25.07
N LEU A 233 -14.73 9.67 24.38
CA LEU A 233 -14.63 9.99 22.95
C LEU A 233 -13.53 11.01 22.66
N THR A 234 -13.33 11.99 23.53
CA THR A 234 -12.22 12.95 23.39
C THR A 234 -10.86 12.31 23.66
N ALA A 235 -10.77 11.37 24.60
CA ALA A 235 -9.55 10.61 24.86
C ALA A 235 -9.18 9.71 23.67
N ILE A 236 -10.15 9.03 23.07
CA ILE A 236 -9.96 8.21 21.85
C ILE A 236 -9.43 9.07 20.69
N LYS A 237 -9.97 10.29 20.50
CA LYS A 237 -9.48 11.20 19.45
C LYS A 237 -8.02 11.62 19.67
N LYS A 238 -7.65 12.00 20.89
CA LYS A 238 -6.27 12.36 21.23
C LYS A 238 -5.30 11.20 21.03
N LEU A 239 -5.70 9.99 21.44
CA LEU A 239 -4.86 8.80 21.31
C LEU A 239 -4.64 8.44 19.82
N ASN A 240 -5.68 8.58 18.98
CA ASN A 240 -5.54 8.40 17.53
C ASN A 240 -4.59 9.42 16.90
N GLU A 241 -4.62 10.68 17.33
CA GLU A 241 -3.70 11.72 16.88
C GLU A 241 -2.25 11.39 17.26
N GLU A 242 -2.01 10.94 18.49
CA GLU A 242 -0.69 10.51 18.97
C GLU A 242 -0.14 9.28 18.23
N ILE A 243 -0.99 8.28 17.96
CA ILE A 243 -0.64 7.10 17.16
C ILE A 243 -0.24 7.53 15.75
N THR A 244 -1.02 8.41 15.12
CA THR A 244 -0.76 8.91 13.76
C THR A 244 0.56 9.67 13.69
N GLU A 245 0.84 10.52 14.68
CA GLU A 245 2.09 11.27 14.75
C GLU A 245 3.30 10.34 14.96
N THR A 246 3.16 9.35 15.84
CA THR A 246 4.22 8.36 16.12
C THR A 246 4.49 7.48 14.89
N GLN A 247 3.45 7.07 14.15
CA GLN A 247 3.58 6.34 12.89
C GLN A 247 4.23 7.19 11.79
N LYS A 248 3.92 8.48 11.73
CA LYS A 248 4.56 9.41 10.79
C LYS A 248 6.06 9.52 11.05
N ILE A 249 6.47 9.67 12.30
CA ILE A 249 7.88 9.70 12.71
C ILE A 249 8.59 8.39 12.33
N ARG A 250 7.93 7.25 12.56
CA ARG A 250 8.44 5.92 12.16
C ARG A 250 8.66 5.82 10.66
N ASN A 251 7.67 6.21 9.86
CA ASN A 251 7.70 6.10 8.41
C ASN A 251 8.74 7.05 7.80
N GLU A 252 8.85 8.27 8.31
CA GLU A 252 9.90 9.21 7.91
C GLU A 252 11.31 8.66 8.21
N TYR A 253 11.51 7.97 9.34
CA TYR A 253 12.77 7.30 9.66
C TYR A 253 13.07 6.13 8.71
N LEU A 254 12.07 5.31 8.40
CA LEU A 254 12.21 4.18 7.47
C LEU A 254 12.49 4.65 6.04
N GLU A 255 11.75 5.65 5.54
CA GLU A 255 11.97 6.23 4.21
C GLU A 255 13.37 6.85 4.07
N LYS A 256 13.88 7.48 5.13
CA LYS A 256 15.24 8.03 5.15
C LYS A 256 16.28 6.90 5.05
N ASN A 257 16.06 5.78 5.73
CA ASN A 257 16.95 4.62 5.66
C ASN A 257 16.87 3.90 4.30
N ILE A 258 15.67 3.79 3.71
CA ILE A 258 15.47 3.20 2.37
C ILE A 258 16.19 4.04 1.31
N LYS A 259 16.06 5.38 1.35
CA LYS A 259 16.80 6.29 0.45
C LYS A 259 18.32 6.21 0.63
N ASN A 260 18.80 5.87 1.82
CA ASN A 260 20.23 5.66 2.08
C ASN A 260 20.74 4.31 1.54
N ILE A 261 19.87 3.29 1.47
CA ILE A 261 20.17 1.96 0.91
C ILE A 261 20.17 2.01 -0.63
N GLU A 262 19.23 2.73 -1.25
CA GLU A 262 19.15 2.90 -2.71
C GLU A 262 20.35 3.69 -3.29
N ASN A 263 20.96 4.58 -2.49
CA ASN A 263 22.10 5.40 -2.90
C ASN A 263 23.48 4.75 -2.68
N GLY A 264 23.55 3.44 -2.42
CA GLY A 264 24.81 2.68 -2.51
C GLY A 264 25.87 2.98 -1.43
N ASN A 265 25.51 3.58 -0.28
CA ASN A 265 26.44 3.77 0.84
C ASN A 265 26.64 2.49 1.66
N SER A 266 27.58 1.67 1.20
CA SER A 266 27.91 0.34 1.71
C SER A 266 28.84 0.33 2.93
N THR A 267 28.56 1.11 3.99
CA THR A 267 29.26 0.93 5.28
C THR A 267 28.46 0.10 6.27
N ILE A 268 27.13 0.05 6.12
CA ILE A 268 26.26 -0.81 6.94
C ILE A 268 26.25 -2.25 6.39
N LEU A 269 26.53 -2.44 5.09
CA LEU A 269 26.55 -3.77 4.46
C LEU A 269 27.72 -4.66 4.92
N GLN A 270 28.86 -4.09 5.35
CA GLN A 270 29.98 -4.89 5.89
C GLN A 270 29.78 -5.25 7.37
N THR A 271 29.01 -4.47 8.12
CA THR A 271 28.63 -4.80 9.50
C THR A 271 27.36 -5.67 9.58
N LEU A 272 26.49 -5.64 8.56
CA LEU A 272 25.30 -6.49 8.46
C LEU A 272 25.52 -7.83 7.74
N ARG A 273 26.62 -8.01 7.00
CA ARG A 273 26.98 -9.31 6.39
C ARG A 273 27.29 -10.43 7.41
N GLY A 274 27.41 -10.08 8.69
CA GLY A 274 27.47 -11.05 9.79
C GLY A 274 26.11 -11.42 10.39
N THR A 275 25.01 -10.75 10.00
CA THR A 275 23.67 -10.90 10.59
C THR A 275 22.56 -11.14 9.55
N GLU A 276 22.94 -11.43 8.31
CA GLU A 276 22.08 -11.51 7.11
C GLU A 276 21.10 -12.72 7.06
N GLN A 277 20.70 -13.28 8.20
CA GLN A 277 19.59 -14.24 8.30
C GLN A 277 18.35 -13.68 9.04
N MET A 278 18.39 -12.47 9.63
CA MET A 278 17.30 -11.99 10.51
C MET A 278 16.62 -10.65 10.18
N GLU A 279 16.89 -9.95 9.07
CA GLU A 279 16.39 -8.56 8.90
C GLU A 279 15.62 -8.26 7.59
N ILE A 280 14.71 -9.15 7.19
CA ILE A 280 13.51 -8.69 6.44
C ILE A 280 12.21 -9.01 7.19
N LYS A 281 12.25 -9.87 8.22
CA LYS A 281 11.10 -10.15 9.08
C LYS A 281 10.70 -9.00 10.01
N THR A 282 11.57 -8.01 10.23
CA THR A 282 11.46 -7.09 11.36
C THR A 282 11.00 -5.66 11.02
N ILE A 283 10.92 -5.27 9.74
CA ILE A 283 10.58 -3.87 9.35
C ILE A 283 9.14 -3.72 8.82
N TYR A 284 8.57 -4.77 8.24
CA TYR A 284 7.18 -4.81 7.81
C TYR A 284 6.52 -6.05 8.38
N ASN A 285 5.30 -5.93 8.91
CA ASN A 285 4.52 -7.15 9.18
C ASN A 285 4.30 -7.85 7.84
N GLN A 286 4.40 -9.17 7.83
CA GLN A 286 4.23 -9.99 6.62
C GLN A 286 2.95 -9.64 5.83
N LYS A 287 1.89 -9.29 6.56
CA LYS A 287 0.60 -8.87 6.00
C LYS A 287 0.69 -7.57 5.19
N ASP A 288 1.59 -6.65 5.58
CA ASP A 288 1.77 -5.35 4.94
C ASP A 288 2.56 -5.48 3.63
N ILE A 289 3.56 -6.38 3.57
CA ILE A 289 4.33 -6.63 2.33
C ILE A 289 3.44 -7.22 1.24
N LEU A 290 2.53 -8.14 1.59
CA LEU A 290 1.65 -8.77 0.61
C LEU A 290 0.63 -7.80 -0.03
N ASP A 291 0.47 -6.59 0.52
CA ASP A 291 -0.41 -5.53 -0.02
C ASP A 291 0.39 -4.48 -0.85
N THR A 292 1.72 -4.58 -0.87
CA THR A 292 2.57 -3.64 -1.62
C THR A 292 2.52 -3.89 -3.14
N ARG A 293 2.62 -2.79 -3.90
CA ARG A 293 2.71 -2.84 -5.36
C ARG A 293 3.98 -3.55 -5.83
N GLU A 294 5.07 -3.37 -5.09
CA GLU A 294 6.39 -3.93 -5.36
C GLU A 294 6.36 -5.46 -5.24
N TYR A 295 5.72 -6.00 -4.20
CA TYR A 295 5.49 -7.44 -4.06
C TYR A 295 4.60 -7.98 -5.19
N LYS A 296 3.49 -7.29 -5.49
CA LYS A 296 2.57 -7.70 -6.56
C LYS A 296 3.29 -7.81 -7.92
N ASN A 297 4.07 -6.80 -8.28
CA ASN A 297 4.82 -6.78 -9.53
C ASN A 297 5.91 -7.86 -9.56
N ALA A 298 6.65 -8.04 -8.46
CA ALA A 298 7.64 -9.11 -8.34
C ALA A 298 6.98 -10.50 -8.50
N TRP A 299 5.81 -10.69 -7.90
CA TRP A 299 5.06 -11.94 -7.97
C TRP A 299 4.55 -12.23 -9.40
N LEU A 300 3.99 -11.24 -10.10
CA LEU A 300 3.54 -11.38 -11.49
C LEU A 300 4.71 -11.62 -12.46
N LYS A 301 5.83 -10.90 -12.30
CA LYS A 301 7.04 -11.13 -13.09
C LYS A 301 7.61 -12.53 -12.88
N ASN A 302 7.59 -13.03 -11.65
CA ASN A 302 7.98 -14.40 -11.34
C ASN A 302 7.05 -15.40 -12.05
N MET A 303 5.74 -15.13 -12.08
CA MET A 303 4.79 -15.96 -12.82
C MET A 303 5.10 -15.99 -14.33
N GLN A 304 5.43 -14.84 -14.91
CA GLN A 304 5.80 -14.66 -16.31
C GLN A 304 7.23 -15.14 -16.65
N ARG A 305 8.01 -15.64 -15.69
CA ARG A 305 9.42 -16.03 -15.89
C ARG A 305 10.31 -14.88 -16.35
N GLN A 306 9.97 -13.64 -16.01
CA GLN A 306 10.83 -12.49 -16.25
C GLN A 306 11.98 -12.45 -15.23
N GLN A 307 13.10 -11.81 -15.60
CA GLN A 307 14.20 -11.62 -14.66
C GLN A 307 13.78 -10.62 -13.57
N LEU A 308 13.96 -11.00 -12.31
CA LEU A 308 13.69 -10.16 -11.16
C LEU A 308 14.92 -9.33 -10.83
N THR A 309 14.72 -8.06 -10.46
CA THR A 309 15.78 -7.25 -9.86
C THR A 309 16.14 -7.78 -8.47
N PRO A 310 17.35 -7.50 -7.94
CA PRO A 310 17.75 -7.94 -6.60
C PRO A 310 16.80 -7.50 -5.48
N GLN A 311 16.07 -6.39 -5.68
CA GLN A 311 15.08 -5.88 -4.74
C GLN A 311 13.74 -6.63 -4.87
N GLU A 312 13.26 -6.90 -6.09
CA GLU A 312 12.06 -7.71 -6.34
C GLU A 312 12.22 -9.15 -5.86
N ALA A 313 13.42 -9.73 -6.03
CA ALA A 313 13.73 -11.07 -5.53
C ALA A 313 13.64 -11.13 -3.99
N LYS A 314 14.07 -10.07 -3.29
CA LYS A 314 13.92 -9.95 -1.84
C LYS A 314 12.46 -9.86 -1.43
N PHE A 315 11.64 -9.04 -2.10
CA PHE A 315 10.21 -8.97 -1.82
C PHE A 315 9.52 -10.33 -1.99
N LEU A 316 9.83 -11.03 -3.08
CA LEU A 316 9.31 -12.37 -3.33
C LEU A 316 9.73 -13.35 -2.23
N GLN A 317 11.00 -13.33 -1.81
CA GLN A 317 11.53 -14.20 -0.76
C GLN A 317 10.78 -14.04 0.58
N VAL A 318 10.37 -12.82 0.94
CA VAL A 318 9.60 -12.58 2.17
C VAL A 318 8.19 -13.18 2.08
N GLY A 319 7.56 -13.08 0.91
CA GLY A 319 6.26 -13.70 0.66
C GLY A 319 6.32 -15.24 0.58
N THR A 320 7.50 -15.80 0.29
CA THR A 320 7.77 -17.24 0.26
C THR A 320 8.08 -17.83 1.64
N ASN A 321 8.71 -17.07 2.56
CA ASN A 321 9.27 -17.63 3.78
C ASN A 321 8.59 -17.17 5.12
N PRO A 322 7.27 -17.43 5.34
CA PRO A 322 6.63 -17.19 6.63
C PRO A 322 7.27 -18.00 7.77
N THR A 323 7.53 -19.28 7.51
CA THR A 323 7.76 -20.32 8.53
C THR A 323 9.16 -20.94 8.51
N GLY A 324 10.10 -20.45 7.69
CA GLY A 324 11.45 -21.00 7.59
C GLY A 324 11.64 -22.08 6.52
N ASN A 325 10.67 -22.27 5.61
CA ASN A 325 10.71 -23.33 4.60
C ASN A 325 11.08 -22.75 3.23
N GLU A 326 12.25 -23.13 2.71
CA GLU A 326 12.79 -22.62 1.44
C GLU A 326 12.04 -23.13 0.21
N ASP A 327 11.32 -24.25 0.34
CA ASP A 327 10.52 -24.88 -0.72
C ASP A 327 9.06 -24.37 -0.82
N ALA A 328 8.70 -23.38 0.00
CA ALA A 328 7.35 -22.82 -0.04
C ALA A 328 7.13 -22.01 -1.34
N SER A 329 5.90 -22.02 -1.87
CA SER A 329 5.57 -21.16 -3.00
C SER A 329 5.21 -19.75 -2.49
N PRO A 330 5.54 -18.68 -3.24
CA PRO A 330 5.20 -17.32 -2.83
C PRO A 330 3.69 -17.16 -2.60
N LEU A 331 3.30 -16.56 -1.47
CA LEU A 331 1.89 -16.29 -1.17
C LEU A 331 1.28 -15.34 -2.22
N VAL A 332 0.00 -15.54 -2.54
CA VAL A 332 -0.70 -14.64 -3.48
C VAL A 332 -0.79 -13.24 -2.86
N PRO A 333 -0.48 -12.15 -3.61
CA PRO A 333 -0.68 -10.79 -3.14
C PRO A 333 -2.11 -10.55 -2.65
N THR A 334 -2.26 -9.86 -1.53
CA THR A 334 -3.58 -9.65 -0.91
C THR A 334 -4.52 -8.82 -1.79
N THR A 335 -3.98 -7.90 -2.60
CA THR A 335 -4.73 -7.16 -3.62
C THR A 335 -5.35 -8.09 -4.67
N ILE A 336 -4.57 -9.05 -5.17
CA ILE A 336 -5.03 -10.01 -6.18
C ILE A 336 -6.08 -10.93 -5.56
N TRP A 337 -5.85 -11.41 -4.34
CA TRP A 337 -6.81 -12.25 -3.62
C TRP A 337 -8.15 -11.54 -3.37
N LYS A 338 -8.12 -10.29 -2.88
CA LYS A 338 -9.32 -9.47 -2.68
C LYS A 338 -10.07 -9.23 -3.99
N ASN A 339 -9.34 -8.96 -5.08
CA ASN A 339 -9.95 -8.78 -6.40
C ASN A 339 -10.65 -10.06 -6.88
N ILE A 340 -10.00 -11.23 -6.74
CA ILE A 340 -10.61 -12.53 -7.05
C ILE A 340 -11.87 -12.74 -6.22
N LEU A 341 -11.83 -12.54 -4.90
CA LEU A 341 -13.01 -12.70 -4.04
C LEU A 341 -14.17 -11.76 -4.42
N ASN A 342 -13.86 -10.51 -4.74
CA ASN A 342 -14.86 -9.54 -5.18
C ASN A 342 -15.46 -9.92 -6.54
N GLU A 343 -14.64 -10.37 -7.49
CA GLU A 343 -15.15 -10.83 -8.78
C GLU A 343 -16.00 -12.10 -8.66
N ILE A 344 -15.63 -13.05 -7.78
CA ILE A 344 -16.45 -14.23 -7.49
C ILE A 344 -17.84 -13.80 -7.01
N LYS A 345 -17.93 -12.83 -6.09
CA LYS A 345 -19.21 -12.31 -5.60
C LYS A 345 -20.02 -11.61 -6.68
N LEU A 346 -19.38 -10.81 -7.54
CA LEU A 346 -20.07 -10.05 -8.58
C LEU A 346 -20.57 -10.93 -9.74
N THR A 347 -19.88 -12.03 -10.02
CA THR A 347 -20.17 -12.89 -11.18
C THR A 347 -21.07 -14.09 -10.87
N SER A 348 -21.22 -14.43 -9.59
CA SER A 348 -22.05 -15.54 -9.14
C SER A 348 -23.32 -15.03 -8.48
N ASN A 349 -24.48 -15.40 -9.03
CA ASN A 349 -25.77 -15.06 -8.42
C ASN A 349 -25.96 -15.76 -7.06
N LEU A 350 -25.37 -16.95 -6.88
CA LEU A 350 -25.52 -17.74 -5.66
C LEU A 350 -24.53 -17.31 -4.57
N ILE A 351 -23.25 -17.15 -4.91
CA ILE A 351 -22.20 -16.79 -3.93
C ILE A 351 -22.40 -15.36 -3.41
N ASN A 352 -22.99 -14.45 -4.21
CA ASN A 352 -23.32 -13.10 -3.74
C ASN A 352 -24.25 -13.08 -2.52
N GLU A 353 -25.06 -14.12 -2.35
CA GLU A 353 -26.13 -14.18 -1.35
C GLU A 353 -25.72 -14.93 -0.07
N VAL A 354 -24.55 -15.57 -0.06
CA VAL A 354 -24.04 -16.32 1.09
C VAL A 354 -23.05 -15.49 1.91
N THR A 355 -22.87 -15.84 3.18
CA THR A 355 -21.93 -15.16 4.06
C THR A 355 -20.53 -15.74 3.86
N ILE A 356 -19.56 -14.90 3.47
CA ILE A 356 -18.16 -15.30 3.32
C ILE A 356 -17.36 -14.83 4.54
N LEU A 357 -16.64 -15.76 5.15
CA LEU A 357 -15.70 -15.55 6.26
C LEU A 357 -14.27 -15.87 5.81
N GLU A 358 -13.28 -15.19 6.39
CA GLU A 358 -11.85 -15.37 6.11
C GLU A 358 -11.08 -15.71 7.41
N HIS A 359 -11.62 -16.63 8.22
CA HIS A 359 -10.97 -17.05 9.46
C HIS A 359 -9.97 -18.17 9.20
N ARG A 360 -8.70 -17.95 9.59
CA ARG A 360 -7.63 -18.93 9.39
C ARG A 360 -7.76 -20.12 10.35
N GLY A 361 -7.60 -21.32 9.80
CA GLY A 361 -7.70 -22.56 10.57
C GLY A 361 -9.14 -23.00 10.84
N LYS A 362 -9.31 -23.92 11.78
CA LYS A 362 -10.63 -24.48 12.12
C LYS A 362 -11.49 -23.41 12.77
N LEU A 363 -12.73 -23.31 12.32
CA LEU A 363 -13.73 -22.40 12.86
C LEU A 363 -14.88 -23.21 13.43
N ASP A 364 -15.26 -22.92 14.67
CA ASP A 364 -16.42 -23.50 15.33
C ASP A 364 -17.41 -22.36 15.61
N ILE A 365 -18.60 -22.40 14.99
CA ILE A 365 -19.66 -21.42 15.22
C ILE A 365 -20.68 -22.05 16.16
N ALA A 366 -20.80 -21.49 17.37
CA ALA A 366 -21.84 -21.89 18.30
C ALA A 366 -23.20 -21.36 17.83
N TYR A 367 -24.23 -22.21 17.90
CA TYR A 367 -25.61 -21.84 17.67
C TYR A 367 -26.49 -22.39 18.78
N GLU A 368 -27.57 -21.67 19.07
CA GLU A 368 -28.53 -22.09 20.08
C GLU A 368 -29.38 -23.24 19.53
N LYS A 369 -29.46 -24.33 20.29
CA LYS A 369 -30.18 -25.55 19.94
C LYS A 369 -31.16 -25.87 21.06
N ASP A 370 -32.39 -26.23 20.70
CA ASP A 370 -33.43 -26.64 21.65
C ASP A 370 -33.74 -25.58 22.73
N SER A 371 -33.81 -24.31 22.33
CA SER A 371 -34.21 -23.22 23.22
C SER A 371 -35.70 -23.29 23.55
N THR A 372 -36.01 -23.29 24.85
CA THR A 372 -37.41 -23.23 25.31
C THR A 372 -37.88 -21.77 25.21
N ALA A 373 -38.95 -21.53 24.44
CA ALA A 373 -39.51 -20.18 24.33
C ALA A 373 -39.91 -19.63 25.70
N ALA A 374 -39.67 -18.33 25.90
CA ALA A 374 -40.09 -17.63 27.12
C ALA A 374 -41.60 -17.80 27.33
N LYS A 375 -41.98 -18.13 28.57
CA LYS A 375 -43.38 -18.25 29.00
C LYS A 375 -43.66 -17.21 30.07
N PHE A 376 -44.86 -16.65 30.06
CA PHE A 376 -45.35 -15.88 31.20
C PHE A 376 -45.48 -16.83 32.38
N VAL A 377 -44.79 -16.52 33.47
CA VAL A 377 -44.89 -17.25 34.75
C VAL A 377 -45.56 -16.35 35.77
N THR A 378 -46.30 -16.96 36.68
CA THR A 378 -46.86 -16.23 37.84
C THR A 378 -45.83 -16.18 38.98
N GLU A 379 -45.95 -15.18 39.85
CA GLU A 379 -44.99 -14.95 40.92
C GLU A 379 -44.91 -16.17 41.85
N GLY A 380 -43.72 -16.78 41.96
CA GLY A 380 -43.47 -17.99 42.75
C GLY A 380 -43.44 -19.30 41.94
N GLU A 381 -43.72 -19.30 40.64
CA GLU A 381 -43.54 -20.48 39.79
C GLU A 381 -42.07 -20.68 39.37
N GLU A 382 -41.61 -21.94 39.43
CA GLU A 382 -40.28 -22.33 38.98
C GLU A 382 -40.17 -22.20 37.45
N ILE A 383 -39.26 -21.34 36.99
CA ILE A 383 -38.97 -21.18 35.56
C ILE A 383 -38.15 -22.38 35.09
N LYS A 384 -38.81 -23.34 34.43
CA LYS A 384 -38.14 -24.47 33.77
C LYS A 384 -37.74 -24.06 32.35
N GLY A 385 -36.48 -23.70 32.18
CA GLY A 385 -35.85 -23.44 30.88
C GLY A 385 -34.65 -24.36 30.68
N SER A 386 -34.52 -24.91 29.48
CA SER A 386 -33.29 -25.54 29.01
C SER A 386 -32.78 -24.74 27.82
N THR A 387 -31.50 -24.41 27.83
CA THR A 387 -30.77 -23.83 26.70
C THR A 387 -29.69 -24.82 26.30
N GLY A 388 -29.85 -25.47 25.15
CA GLY A 388 -28.77 -26.22 24.52
C GLY A 388 -27.92 -25.29 23.65
N SER A 389 -26.62 -25.50 23.63
CA SER A 389 -25.73 -24.94 22.62
C SER A 389 -25.09 -26.09 21.87
N ASP A 390 -25.00 -25.97 20.56
CA ASP A 390 -24.26 -26.90 19.70
C ASP A 390 -23.33 -26.08 18.80
N SER A 391 -22.34 -26.71 18.20
CA SER A 391 -21.31 -26.03 17.40
C SER A 391 -21.23 -26.62 16.01
N ILE A 392 -21.24 -25.76 14.99
CA ILE A 392 -20.96 -26.16 13.61
C ILE A 392 -19.47 -25.97 13.35
N LYS A 393 -18.80 -27.09 13.07
CA LYS A 393 -17.36 -27.13 12.82
C LYS A 393 -17.06 -27.01 11.34
N PHE A 394 -16.09 -26.18 10.99
CA PHE A 394 -15.56 -26.04 9.63
C PHE A 394 -14.19 -26.72 9.56
N ASP A 395 -14.10 -27.84 8.83
CA ASP A 395 -12.93 -28.72 8.84
C ASP A 395 -11.88 -28.36 7.77
N GLY A 396 -12.29 -27.63 6.74
CA GLY A 396 -11.42 -27.19 5.65
C GLY A 396 -11.27 -28.25 4.57
N HIS A 397 -11.68 -27.92 3.35
CA HIS A 397 -11.55 -28.79 2.18
C HIS A 397 -10.72 -28.09 1.10
N ILE A 398 -9.87 -28.85 0.42
CA ILE A 398 -8.96 -28.32 -0.60
C ILE A 398 -9.71 -28.25 -1.92
N ILE A 399 -9.87 -27.05 -2.47
CA ILE A 399 -10.22 -26.84 -3.87
C ILE A 399 -8.95 -26.53 -4.64
N ALA A 400 -8.70 -27.24 -5.74
CA ALA A 400 -7.50 -27.05 -6.54
C ALA A 400 -7.80 -27.02 -8.04
N THR A 401 -7.01 -26.24 -8.79
CA THR A 401 -7.07 -26.14 -10.26
C THR A 401 -5.69 -25.96 -10.86
N SER A 402 -5.45 -26.48 -12.07
CA SER A 402 -4.20 -26.31 -12.81
C SER A 402 -4.33 -25.28 -13.94
N LEU A 403 -3.62 -24.16 -13.82
CA LEU A 403 -3.53 -23.10 -14.82
C LEU A 403 -2.35 -23.38 -15.73
N GLU A 404 -2.57 -23.35 -17.05
CA GLU A 404 -1.49 -23.51 -18.03
C GLU A 404 -1.36 -22.22 -18.83
N PHE A 405 -0.15 -21.67 -18.88
CA PHE A 405 0.17 -20.46 -19.61
C PHE A 405 1.16 -20.78 -20.72
N SER A 406 0.96 -20.23 -21.92
CA SER A 406 1.95 -20.35 -23.00
C SER A 406 3.20 -19.54 -22.66
N GLU A 407 4.37 -19.98 -23.13
CA GLU A 407 5.62 -19.23 -23.00
C GLU A 407 5.54 -17.81 -23.62
N THR A 408 4.63 -17.59 -24.57
CA THR A 408 4.37 -16.26 -25.15
C THR A 408 3.77 -15.26 -24.16
N THR A 409 3.17 -15.72 -23.05
CA THR A 409 2.62 -14.85 -21.99
C THR A 409 3.69 -14.02 -21.29
N ARG A 410 4.98 -14.39 -21.43
CA ARG A 410 6.13 -13.62 -20.95
C ARG A 410 6.27 -12.24 -21.61
N PHE A 411 5.73 -12.08 -22.81
CA PHE A 411 5.78 -10.82 -23.58
C PHE A 411 4.58 -9.90 -23.33
N MET A 412 3.59 -10.34 -22.54
CA MET A 412 2.45 -9.50 -22.17
C MET A 412 2.88 -8.44 -21.16
N THR A 413 2.17 -7.30 -21.14
CA THR A 413 2.31 -6.32 -20.08
C THR A 413 1.91 -6.93 -18.73
N ILE A 414 2.41 -6.39 -17.63
CA ILE A 414 2.11 -6.91 -16.28
C ILE A 414 0.61 -6.73 -16.00
N GLU A 415 0.03 -5.63 -16.44
CA GLU A 415 -1.38 -5.28 -16.26
C GLU A 415 -2.31 -6.23 -17.03
N ASP A 416 -2.03 -6.51 -18.31
CA ASP A 416 -2.83 -7.45 -19.11
C ASP A 416 -2.75 -8.88 -18.55
N PHE A 417 -1.55 -9.26 -18.09
CA PHE A 417 -1.34 -10.57 -17.49
C PHE A 417 -2.05 -10.70 -16.14
N GLU A 418 -2.03 -9.66 -15.30
CA GLU A 418 -2.79 -9.60 -14.04
C GLU A 418 -4.29 -9.84 -14.29
N ALA A 419 -4.88 -9.07 -15.21
CA ALA A 419 -6.29 -9.21 -15.55
C ALA A 419 -6.65 -10.60 -16.09
N PHE A 420 -5.77 -11.18 -16.93
CA PHE A 420 -5.93 -12.54 -17.43
C PHE A 420 -5.90 -13.59 -16.31
N VAL A 421 -4.90 -13.52 -15.41
CA VAL A 421 -4.72 -14.45 -14.30
C VAL A 421 -5.93 -14.39 -13.37
N ILE A 422 -6.35 -13.19 -12.97
CA ILE A 422 -7.51 -12.99 -12.11
C ILE A 422 -8.74 -13.65 -12.75
N ARG A 423 -9.06 -13.30 -14.00
CA ARG A 423 -10.25 -13.83 -14.70
C ARG A 423 -10.26 -15.36 -14.78
N VAL A 424 -9.14 -16.00 -15.15
CA VAL A 424 -9.09 -17.46 -15.29
C VAL A 424 -9.23 -18.16 -13.94
N ILE A 425 -8.58 -17.65 -12.91
CA ILE A 425 -8.66 -18.19 -11.55
C ILE A 425 -10.07 -18.02 -11.00
N THR A 426 -10.62 -16.81 -11.08
CA THR A 426 -11.98 -16.47 -10.64
C THR A 426 -12.98 -17.45 -11.23
N ASN A 427 -13.01 -17.61 -12.55
CA ASN A 427 -14.03 -18.45 -13.21
C ASN A 427 -14.00 -19.91 -12.76
N ARG A 428 -12.80 -20.48 -12.60
CA ARG A 428 -12.64 -21.90 -12.22
C ARG A 428 -12.94 -22.16 -10.76
N ILE A 429 -12.46 -21.30 -9.87
CA ILE A 429 -12.75 -21.42 -8.43
C ILE A 429 -14.23 -21.17 -8.19
N LYS A 430 -14.82 -20.18 -8.86
CA LYS A 430 -16.25 -19.88 -8.79
C LYS A 430 -17.10 -21.09 -9.12
N GLU A 431 -16.86 -21.74 -10.27
CA GLU A 431 -17.62 -22.91 -10.71
C GLU A 431 -17.57 -24.05 -9.68
N GLY A 432 -16.37 -24.36 -9.16
CA GLY A 432 -16.22 -25.39 -8.13
C GLY A 432 -16.90 -25.03 -6.80
N ILE A 433 -16.83 -23.77 -6.38
CA ILE A 433 -17.52 -23.29 -5.18
C ILE A 433 -19.04 -23.34 -5.39
N GLU A 434 -19.59 -22.78 -6.48
CA GLU A 434 -21.03 -22.80 -6.77
C GLU A 434 -21.59 -24.22 -6.82
N GLN A 435 -20.86 -25.17 -7.41
CA GLN A 435 -21.24 -26.57 -7.43
C GLN A 435 -21.25 -27.17 -6.02
N SER A 436 -20.22 -26.87 -5.22
CA SER A 436 -20.15 -27.32 -3.83
C SER A 436 -21.26 -26.73 -2.94
N LEU A 437 -21.64 -25.47 -3.18
CA LEU A 437 -22.74 -24.80 -2.47
C LEU A 437 -24.10 -25.44 -2.79
N ALA A 438 -24.33 -25.84 -4.03
CA ALA A 438 -25.58 -26.47 -4.43
C ALA A 438 -25.65 -27.93 -3.98
N THR A 439 -24.74 -28.78 -4.46
CA THR A 439 -24.84 -30.25 -4.36
C THR A 439 -23.70 -30.88 -3.56
N GLY A 440 -22.95 -30.08 -2.80
CA GLY A 440 -21.81 -30.55 -2.02
C GLY A 440 -22.09 -31.72 -1.10
N THR A 441 -21.28 -32.78 -1.14
CA THR A 441 -21.53 -34.01 -0.34
C THR A 441 -21.12 -33.92 1.13
N GLY A 442 -20.36 -32.89 1.52
CA GLY A 442 -19.75 -32.79 2.85
C GLY A 442 -18.56 -33.73 3.09
N LYS A 443 -18.16 -34.55 2.10
CA LYS A 443 -17.02 -35.47 2.18
C LYS A 443 -15.89 -35.00 1.27
N GLY A 444 -14.88 -34.35 1.85
CA GLY A 444 -13.77 -33.78 1.07
C GLY A 444 -14.14 -32.54 0.25
N GLN A 445 -15.36 -32.04 0.43
CA GLN A 445 -15.92 -30.83 -0.18
C GLN A 445 -17.00 -30.27 0.76
N PRO A 446 -17.33 -28.97 0.66
CA PRO A 446 -18.42 -28.36 1.44
C PRO A 446 -19.73 -29.14 1.41
N THR A 447 -20.55 -28.97 2.45
CA THR A 447 -21.92 -29.53 2.47
C THR A 447 -22.85 -28.57 1.74
N GLY A 448 -23.41 -28.99 0.61
CA GLY A 448 -24.30 -28.18 -0.20
C GLY A 448 -25.71 -28.09 0.38
N ILE A 449 -26.43 -27.04 0.01
CA ILE A 449 -27.80 -26.77 0.46
C ILE A 449 -28.73 -27.95 0.11
N LEU A 450 -28.63 -28.51 -1.10
CA LEU A 450 -29.52 -29.59 -1.55
C LEU A 450 -29.18 -30.95 -0.92
N SER A 451 -27.94 -31.13 -0.48
CA SER A 451 -27.40 -32.40 0.03
C SER A 451 -27.43 -32.49 1.55
N ASP A 452 -27.62 -31.38 2.27
CA ASP A 452 -27.74 -31.39 3.73
C ASP A 452 -29.04 -32.07 4.16
N THR A 453 -28.91 -33.27 4.72
CA THR A 453 -30.03 -34.09 5.22
C THR A 453 -30.71 -33.48 6.45
N SER A 454 -30.08 -32.50 7.09
CA SER A 454 -30.66 -31.79 8.23
C SER A 454 -31.69 -30.74 7.80
N ILE A 455 -31.68 -30.34 6.52
CA ILE A 455 -32.68 -29.43 5.96
C ILE A 455 -33.94 -30.21 5.65
N LYS A 456 -35.10 -29.65 6.01
CA LYS A 456 -36.39 -30.23 5.67
C LYS A 456 -36.54 -30.37 4.16
N SER A 457 -36.74 -31.59 3.67
CA SER A 457 -37.06 -31.88 2.27
C SER A 457 -38.55 -32.21 2.13
N VAL A 458 -39.22 -31.56 1.18
CA VAL A 458 -40.65 -31.75 0.87
C VAL A 458 -40.79 -32.29 -0.55
N LYS A 459 -41.61 -33.33 -0.72
CA LYS A 459 -41.89 -33.95 -2.01
C LYS A 459 -43.02 -33.24 -2.74
N ILE A 460 -42.87 -33.05 -4.05
CA ILE A 460 -43.82 -32.35 -4.90
C ILE A 460 -44.17 -33.21 -6.11
N LYS A 461 -45.46 -33.51 -6.30
CA LYS A 461 -45.96 -34.30 -7.43
C LYS A 461 -45.82 -33.57 -8.75
N GLU A 462 -46.26 -32.32 -8.78
CA GLU A 462 -46.29 -31.47 -9.96
C GLU A 462 -46.00 -30.02 -9.59
N LEU A 463 -45.27 -29.31 -10.44
CA LEU A 463 -45.06 -27.87 -10.32
C LEU A 463 -46.32 -27.13 -10.77
N ASN A 464 -47.23 -26.89 -9.84
CA ASN A 464 -48.43 -26.09 -10.03
C ASN A 464 -48.49 -24.93 -9.02
N TYR A 465 -49.50 -24.07 -9.14
CA TYR A 465 -49.64 -22.89 -8.27
C TYR A 465 -49.79 -23.25 -6.79
N ASP A 466 -50.55 -24.32 -6.47
CA ASP A 466 -50.75 -24.78 -5.09
C ASP A 466 -49.45 -25.31 -4.47
N ALA A 467 -48.62 -26.02 -5.25
CA ALA A 467 -47.31 -26.50 -4.82
C ALA A 467 -46.39 -25.34 -4.43
N ILE A 468 -46.41 -24.22 -5.15
CA ILE A 468 -45.61 -23.03 -4.82
C ILE A 468 -46.09 -22.42 -3.50
N ILE A 469 -47.40 -22.39 -3.26
CA ILE A 469 -47.94 -21.94 -1.97
C ILE A 469 -47.49 -22.89 -0.85
N GLU A 470 -47.48 -24.21 -1.07
CA GLU A 470 -46.98 -25.20 -0.12
C GLU A 470 -45.47 -25.02 0.15
N MET A 471 -44.69 -24.67 -0.87
CA MET A 471 -43.27 -24.34 -0.69
C MET A 471 -43.09 -23.15 0.27
N ILE A 472 -43.83 -22.07 0.06
CA ILE A 472 -43.76 -20.87 0.90
C ILE A 472 -44.22 -21.18 2.33
N LYS A 473 -45.33 -21.91 2.48
CA LYS A 473 -45.86 -22.33 3.79
C LYS A 473 -44.92 -23.24 4.57
N SER A 474 -44.05 -23.97 3.88
CA SER A 474 -43.15 -24.93 4.51
C SER A 474 -42.03 -24.26 5.31
N LEU A 475 -41.71 -23.00 5.03
CA LEU A 475 -40.73 -22.19 5.75
C LEU A 475 -41.36 -21.55 6.99
N LYS A 476 -40.65 -21.55 8.12
CA LYS A 476 -41.11 -20.88 9.34
C LYS A 476 -41.16 -19.36 9.11
N LEU A 477 -42.24 -18.71 9.55
CA LEU A 477 -42.50 -17.28 9.30
C LEU A 477 -41.36 -16.36 9.75
N GLY A 478 -40.62 -16.71 10.81
CA GLY A 478 -39.45 -15.92 11.25
C GLY A 478 -38.34 -15.80 10.20
N TYR A 479 -38.31 -16.68 9.22
CA TYR A 479 -37.32 -16.71 8.13
C TYR A 479 -37.89 -16.26 6.79
N SER A 480 -39.18 -15.93 6.68
CA SER A 480 -39.78 -15.53 5.40
C SER A 480 -39.27 -14.17 4.93
N ASN A 481 -38.93 -13.26 5.85
CA ASN A 481 -38.38 -11.97 5.48
C ASN A 481 -36.98 -12.11 4.87
N GLY A 482 -36.85 -11.70 3.61
CA GLY A 482 -35.62 -11.86 2.83
C GLY A 482 -35.34 -13.29 2.37
N ALA A 483 -36.31 -14.20 2.44
CA ALA A 483 -36.21 -15.52 1.84
C ALA A 483 -36.19 -15.42 0.31
N LYS A 484 -35.37 -16.25 -0.33
CA LYS A 484 -35.21 -16.32 -1.77
C LYS A 484 -35.39 -17.76 -2.24
N PHE A 485 -35.92 -17.91 -3.46
CA PHE A 485 -35.90 -19.19 -4.15
C PHE A 485 -34.57 -19.37 -4.87
N VAL A 486 -34.03 -20.59 -4.85
CA VAL A 486 -32.88 -20.99 -5.67
C VAL A 486 -33.28 -22.17 -6.52
N MET A 487 -33.08 -22.05 -7.84
CA MET A 487 -33.43 -23.10 -8.80
C MET A 487 -32.68 -22.92 -10.13
N ASN A 488 -32.76 -23.95 -10.98
CA ASN A 488 -32.29 -23.87 -12.37
C ASN A 488 -33.16 -22.92 -13.19
N ASN A 489 -32.56 -22.23 -14.17
CA ASN A 489 -33.25 -21.40 -15.15
C ASN A 489 -34.43 -22.12 -15.83
N GLU A 490 -34.27 -23.38 -16.23
CA GLU A 490 -35.35 -24.17 -16.87
C GLU A 490 -36.54 -24.41 -15.93
N THR A 491 -36.25 -24.65 -14.65
CA THR A 491 -37.29 -24.85 -13.63
C THR A 491 -38.05 -23.57 -13.35
N PHE A 492 -37.34 -22.43 -13.32
CA PHE A 492 -37.96 -21.12 -13.18
C PHE A 492 -38.93 -20.81 -14.34
N TRP A 493 -38.51 -21.02 -15.59
CA TRP A 493 -39.40 -20.79 -16.74
C TRP A 493 -40.57 -21.76 -16.80
N THR A 494 -40.40 -22.98 -16.30
CA THR A 494 -41.52 -23.94 -16.13
C THR A 494 -42.55 -23.41 -15.14
N ILE A 495 -42.12 -22.79 -14.04
CA ILE A 495 -43.01 -22.11 -13.10
C ILE A 495 -43.69 -20.91 -13.77
N GLN A 496 -42.93 -20.04 -14.44
CA GLN A 496 -43.50 -18.85 -15.10
C GLN A 496 -44.54 -19.18 -16.19
N ASN A 497 -44.46 -20.38 -16.79
CA ASN A 497 -45.39 -20.87 -17.80
C ASN A 497 -46.69 -21.50 -17.23
N ILE A 498 -46.92 -21.51 -15.92
CA ILE A 498 -48.19 -22.02 -15.38
C ILE A 498 -49.32 -21.06 -15.77
N LYS A 499 -50.40 -21.65 -16.30
CA LYS A 499 -51.58 -20.93 -16.77
C LYS A 499 -52.79 -21.19 -15.86
N ASP A 500 -53.72 -20.25 -15.86
CA ASP A 500 -55.04 -20.41 -15.26
C ASP A 500 -55.94 -21.34 -16.09
N LYS A 501 -57.15 -21.65 -15.58
CA LYS A 501 -58.12 -22.51 -16.29
C LYS A 501 -58.61 -21.91 -17.63
N ASN A 502 -58.36 -20.62 -17.88
CA ASN A 502 -58.70 -19.93 -19.12
C ASN A 502 -57.49 -19.82 -20.07
N ASP A 503 -56.43 -20.60 -19.82
CA ASP A 503 -55.20 -20.66 -20.61
C ASP A 503 -54.39 -19.34 -20.63
N ARG A 504 -54.60 -18.48 -19.62
CA ARG A 504 -53.85 -17.23 -19.43
C ARG A 504 -52.68 -17.46 -18.46
N PRO A 505 -51.46 -16.99 -18.77
CA PRO A 505 -50.34 -17.05 -17.83
C PRO A 505 -50.66 -16.35 -16.51
N ILE A 506 -50.32 -17.00 -15.39
CA ILE A 506 -50.52 -16.42 -14.04
C ILE A 506 -49.57 -15.24 -13.82
N TRP A 507 -48.32 -15.38 -14.29
CA TRP A 507 -47.33 -14.32 -14.24
C TRP A 507 -47.38 -13.51 -15.53
N ASN A 508 -47.70 -12.23 -15.39
CA ASN A 508 -47.55 -11.26 -16.45
C ASN A 508 -46.12 -10.71 -16.43
N HIS A 509 -45.36 -10.98 -17.49
CA HIS A 509 -44.06 -10.34 -17.71
C HIS A 509 -44.30 -8.90 -18.18
N ASN A 510 -44.73 -8.02 -17.28
CA ASN A 510 -44.68 -6.59 -17.56
C ASN A 510 -43.19 -6.23 -17.61
N ILE A 511 -42.67 -5.97 -18.82
CA ILE A 511 -41.35 -5.36 -19.03
C ILE A 511 -41.43 -3.99 -18.35
N SER A 512 -41.08 -3.96 -17.07
CA SER A 512 -40.94 -2.74 -16.31
C SER A 512 -39.68 -2.04 -16.82
N SER A 513 -39.60 -0.72 -16.71
CA SER A 513 -38.41 0.08 -17.04
C SER A 513 -37.13 -0.40 -16.33
N ASP A 514 -37.29 -1.22 -15.28
CA ASP A 514 -36.26 -1.65 -14.34
C ASP A 514 -35.61 -2.99 -14.72
N GLY A 515 -35.96 -3.57 -15.89
CA GLY A 515 -35.40 -4.82 -16.40
C GLY A 515 -36.17 -6.09 -15.98
N VAL A 516 -35.61 -7.26 -16.29
CA VAL A 516 -36.21 -8.57 -15.97
C VAL A 516 -35.99 -8.86 -14.48
N THR A 517 -37.03 -8.67 -13.66
CA THR A 517 -36.99 -9.06 -12.24
C THR A 517 -37.47 -10.50 -12.07
N ASN A 518 -36.59 -11.41 -11.64
CA ASN A 518 -36.94 -12.80 -11.36
C ASN A 518 -37.65 -12.91 -10.00
N LYS A 519 -38.99 -12.84 -10.00
CA LYS A 519 -39.80 -12.94 -8.78
C LYS A 519 -40.88 -14.01 -8.90
N ILE A 520 -41.15 -14.70 -7.80
CA ILE A 520 -42.29 -15.62 -7.62
C ILE A 520 -43.07 -15.17 -6.39
N LEU A 521 -44.32 -14.73 -6.59
CA LEU A 521 -45.22 -14.27 -5.51
C LEU A 521 -44.60 -13.20 -4.59
N GLY A 522 -43.75 -12.33 -5.15
CA GLY A 522 -43.07 -11.26 -4.42
C GLY A 522 -41.70 -11.61 -3.84
N TYR A 523 -41.34 -12.91 -3.77
CA TYR A 523 -40.01 -13.37 -3.35
C TYR A 523 -39.03 -13.36 -4.52
N ASP A 524 -37.78 -13.00 -4.25
CA ASP A 524 -36.72 -13.00 -5.25
C ASP A 524 -36.29 -14.44 -5.59
N VAL A 525 -35.88 -14.63 -6.85
CA VAL A 525 -35.36 -15.90 -7.35
C VAL A 525 -33.91 -15.74 -7.81
N VAL A 526 -33.04 -16.54 -7.22
CA VAL A 526 -31.64 -16.71 -7.61
C VAL A 526 -31.57 -17.87 -8.60
N LEU A 527 -31.17 -17.56 -9.83
CA LEU A 527 -30.99 -18.56 -10.88
C LEU A 527 -29.54 -19.02 -10.92
N THR A 528 -29.36 -20.34 -10.95
CA THR A 528 -28.05 -20.98 -11.07
C THR A 528 -28.15 -22.25 -11.91
N ASP A 529 -27.17 -22.47 -12.77
CA ASP A 529 -27.08 -23.69 -13.59
C ASP A 529 -26.62 -24.91 -12.77
N THR A 530 -26.13 -24.69 -11.54
CA THR A 530 -25.66 -25.77 -10.65
C THR A 530 -26.79 -26.57 -9.99
N TYR A 531 -28.00 -26.02 -9.94
CA TYR A 531 -29.16 -26.74 -9.44
C TYR A 531 -29.70 -27.69 -10.53
N PRO A 532 -30.10 -28.92 -10.18
CA PRO A 532 -30.68 -29.84 -11.15
C PRO A 532 -32.06 -29.34 -11.58
N THR A 533 -32.41 -29.52 -12.85
CA THR A 533 -33.74 -29.20 -13.37
C THR A 533 -34.79 -30.10 -12.72
N PHE A 534 -35.94 -29.52 -12.33
CA PHE A 534 -37.09 -30.30 -11.87
C PHE A 534 -37.55 -31.26 -12.96
N SER A 535 -37.55 -32.55 -12.64
CA SER A 535 -38.07 -33.59 -13.53
C SER A 535 -38.78 -34.66 -12.72
N LYS A 536 -39.95 -35.10 -13.19
CA LYS A 536 -40.71 -36.22 -12.57
C LYS A 536 -39.90 -37.52 -12.50
N THR A 537 -38.83 -37.66 -13.29
CA THR A 537 -37.96 -38.84 -13.29
C THR A 537 -36.79 -38.74 -12.31
N ASN A 538 -36.37 -37.53 -11.93
CA ASN A 538 -35.23 -37.31 -11.05
C ASN A 538 -35.71 -36.91 -9.66
N LYS A 539 -35.50 -37.78 -8.66
CA LYS A 539 -35.99 -37.58 -7.29
C LYS A 539 -35.05 -36.79 -6.40
N ASN A 540 -34.06 -36.11 -6.97
CA ASN A 540 -33.15 -35.27 -6.21
C ASN A 540 -33.79 -33.92 -5.86
N ASN A 541 -33.34 -33.31 -4.75
CA ASN A 541 -33.70 -31.93 -4.43
C ASN A 541 -33.27 -31.01 -5.59
N CYS A 542 -34.19 -30.16 -6.06
CA CYS A 542 -34.00 -29.33 -7.25
C CYS A 542 -34.39 -27.86 -7.05
N ILE A 543 -35.09 -27.55 -5.96
CA ILE A 543 -35.46 -26.19 -5.57
C ILE A 543 -35.16 -26.04 -4.08
N SER A 544 -34.64 -24.88 -3.69
CA SER A 544 -34.49 -24.48 -2.29
C SER A 544 -35.20 -23.16 -2.05
N PHE A 545 -35.86 -23.02 -0.89
CA PHE A 545 -36.46 -21.78 -0.44
C PHE A 545 -35.97 -21.46 0.96
N GLY A 546 -35.39 -20.28 1.15
CA GLY A 546 -34.84 -19.92 2.44
C GLY A 546 -33.99 -18.67 2.43
N LYS A 547 -33.36 -18.39 3.57
CA LYS A 547 -32.52 -17.21 3.76
C LYS A 547 -31.06 -17.56 3.47
N LEU A 548 -30.58 -17.19 2.27
CA LEU A 548 -29.24 -17.58 1.79
C LEU A 548 -28.08 -17.09 2.67
N ASN A 549 -28.27 -15.97 3.38
CA ASN A 549 -27.24 -15.42 4.25
C ASN A 549 -26.89 -16.29 5.46
N THR A 550 -27.69 -17.32 5.78
CA THR A 550 -27.40 -18.27 6.86
C THR A 550 -26.54 -19.44 6.39
N TYR A 551 -26.19 -19.51 5.09
CA TYR A 551 -25.13 -20.37 4.58
C TYR A 551 -23.79 -19.64 4.69
N TYR A 552 -22.82 -20.25 5.36
CA TYR A 552 -21.52 -19.64 5.62
C TYR A 552 -20.44 -20.40 4.86
N VAL A 553 -19.58 -19.67 4.16
CA VAL A 553 -18.36 -20.18 3.51
C VAL A 553 -17.18 -19.57 4.24
N ASN A 554 -16.33 -20.40 4.84
CA ASN A 554 -15.10 -19.93 5.47
C ASN A 554 -13.88 -20.30 4.63
N PHE A 555 -13.13 -19.30 4.17
CA PHE A 555 -11.80 -19.48 3.59
C PHE A 555 -10.76 -19.55 4.72
N GLN A 556 -10.28 -20.78 4.98
CA GLN A 556 -9.30 -21.05 6.03
C GLN A 556 -7.87 -20.70 5.60
N GLU A 557 -7.58 -20.86 4.32
CA GLU A 557 -6.32 -20.43 3.73
C GLU A 557 -6.62 -19.72 2.41
N PRO A 558 -6.02 -18.53 2.16
CA PRO A 558 -6.16 -17.86 0.87
C PRO A 558 -5.58 -18.74 -0.24
N LEU A 559 -5.95 -18.43 -1.49
CA LEU A 559 -5.40 -19.13 -2.64
C LEU A 559 -3.87 -19.12 -2.61
N THR A 560 -3.28 -20.29 -2.81
CA THR A 560 -1.84 -20.49 -3.03
C THR A 560 -1.64 -20.93 -4.47
N LEU A 561 -0.63 -20.38 -5.16
CA LEU A 561 -0.24 -20.84 -6.50
C LEU A 561 1.13 -21.49 -6.42
N ARG A 562 1.22 -22.75 -6.85
CA ARG A 562 2.48 -23.50 -6.90
C ARG A 562 2.87 -23.74 -8.35
N TYR A 563 4.12 -23.43 -8.68
CA TYR A 563 4.62 -23.73 -10.01
C TYR A 563 5.02 -25.20 -10.13
N SER A 564 4.74 -25.82 -11.28
CA SER A 564 5.17 -27.18 -11.60
C SER A 564 6.01 -27.19 -12.88
N GLU A 565 7.27 -27.59 -12.77
CA GLU A 565 8.17 -27.74 -13.91
C GLU A 565 7.81 -28.98 -14.74
N HIS A 566 7.39 -30.07 -14.13
CA HIS A 566 7.38 -31.37 -14.80
C HIS A 566 6.21 -31.60 -15.77
N ILE A 567 5.12 -30.84 -15.66
CA ILE A 567 3.88 -31.12 -16.41
C ILE A 567 3.90 -30.49 -17.82
N GLY A 568 4.48 -29.29 -17.96
CA GLY A 568 4.34 -28.46 -19.17
C GLY A 568 5.55 -28.40 -20.11
N ILE A 569 6.73 -28.92 -19.71
CA ILE A 569 8.00 -28.74 -20.46
C ILE A 569 7.91 -29.22 -21.92
N LYS A 570 7.23 -30.35 -22.17
CA LYS A 570 7.11 -30.90 -23.54
C LYS A 570 6.21 -30.09 -24.47
N LYS A 571 5.42 -29.14 -23.93
CA LYS A 571 4.46 -28.32 -24.67
C LYS A 571 4.79 -26.83 -24.68
N LEU A 572 5.94 -26.42 -24.11
CA LEU A 572 6.30 -25.00 -23.89
C LEU A 572 5.20 -24.25 -23.13
N LEU A 573 4.68 -24.89 -22.08
CA LEU A 573 3.66 -24.34 -21.18
C LEU A 573 4.22 -24.22 -19.77
N HIS A 574 3.90 -23.11 -19.09
CA HIS A 574 4.12 -22.91 -17.67
C HIS A 574 2.86 -23.32 -16.90
N THR A 575 2.96 -24.36 -16.07
CA THR A 575 1.82 -24.88 -15.30
C THR A 575 1.90 -24.39 -13.86
N TYR A 576 0.81 -23.76 -13.38
CA TYR A 576 0.61 -23.38 -11.99
C TYR A 576 -0.56 -24.16 -11.41
N VAL A 577 -0.39 -24.76 -10.25
CA VAL A 577 -1.48 -25.39 -9.49
C VAL A 577 -1.93 -24.41 -8.43
N GLY A 578 -3.15 -23.90 -8.56
CA GLY A 578 -3.81 -23.11 -7.54
C GLY A 578 -4.56 -23.99 -6.57
N ALA A 579 -4.40 -23.77 -5.26
CA ALA A 579 -5.14 -24.45 -4.21
C ALA A 579 -5.61 -23.47 -3.13
N ALA A 580 -6.87 -23.59 -2.71
CA ALA A 580 -7.43 -22.86 -1.57
C ALA A 580 -8.08 -23.86 -0.60
N ILE A 581 -8.12 -23.51 0.68
CA ILE A 581 -8.78 -24.33 1.71
C ILE A 581 -10.04 -23.59 2.16
N LEU A 582 -11.19 -24.20 1.93
CA LEU A 582 -12.48 -23.65 2.32
C LEU A 582 -13.44 -24.73 2.80
N ASP A 583 -14.38 -24.35 3.65
CA ASP A 583 -15.51 -25.20 4.02
C ASP A 583 -16.79 -24.36 4.05
N GLY A 584 -17.91 -24.98 3.74
CA GLY A 584 -19.20 -24.33 3.59
C GLY A 584 -20.30 -25.19 4.21
N LYS A 585 -21.08 -24.59 5.12
CA LYS A 585 -22.16 -25.27 5.84
C LYS A 585 -23.30 -24.30 6.15
N VAL A 586 -24.50 -24.85 6.27
CA VAL A 586 -25.71 -24.14 6.67
C VAL A 586 -25.70 -23.97 8.19
N VAL A 587 -25.68 -22.73 8.67
CA VAL A 587 -25.66 -22.43 10.11
C VAL A 587 -27.05 -22.62 10.71
N GLU A 588 -28.07 -22.02 10.08
CA GLU A 588 -29.46 -22.13 10.53
C GLU A 588 -30.27 -23.03 9.60
N LYS A 589 -30.33 -24.33 9.94
CA LYS A 589 -31.00 -25.36 9.12
C LYS A 589 -32.50 -25.11 8.93
N ASN A 590 -33.16 -24.51 9.93
CA ASN A 590 -34.58 -24.17 9.88
C ASN A 590 -34.90 -22.97 8.96
N ALA A 591 -33.87 -22.25 8.50
CA ALA A 591 -34.01 -21.13 7.58
C ALA A 591 -34.10 -21.58 6.12
N PHE A 592 -34.06 -22.89 5.85
CA PHE A 592 -34.18 -23.47 4.50
C PHE A 592 -35.20 -24.61 4.45
N VAL A 593 -35.79 -24.77 3.28
CA VAL A 593 -36.56 -25.94 2.88
C VAL A 593 -36.14 -26.32 1.47
N ASN A 594 -35.86 -27.61 1.27
CA ASN A 594 -35.56 -28.18 -0.03
C ASN A 594 -36.80 -28.89 -0.60
N PHE A 595 -36.90 -28.90 -1.92
CA PHE A 595 -37.99 -29.55 -2.62
C PHE A 595 -37.48 -30.52 -3.67
N GLN A 596 -38.08 -31.70 -3.70
CA GLN A 596 -37.76 -32.77 -4.65
C GLN A 596 -39.03 -33.29 -5.34
N PRO A 597 -38.93 -33.79 -6.57
CA PRO A 597 -40.02 -34.50 -7.23
C PRO A 597 -40.41 -35.78 -6.47
N GLU A 598 -41.70 -36.15 -6.46
CA GLU A 598 -42.22 -37.32 -5.71
C GLU A 598 -41.74 -38.70 -6.20
#